data_AF-A0A1B8XSF4-F1
#
_entry.id   AF-A0A1B8XSF4-F1
#
_cell.length_a   1.000
_cell.length_b   1.000
_cell.length_c   1.000
_cell.angle_alpha   90.00
_cell.angle_beta   90.00
_cell.angle_gamma   90.00
#
_symmetry.space_group_name_H-M   'P 1'
#
loop_
_entity.id
_entity.type
_entity.pdbx_description
1 polymer ?
#
loop_
_entity_poly.entity_id
_entity_poly.type
_entity_poly.pdbx_seq_one_letter_code
_entity_poly.pdbx_strand_id
1 'polypeptide(L)'
;VFWGLDKKLAQRKHFPSVNWLISYSKYMRALDEFYERNFPDLVPLRTKVKEILQEEEDLAEIVQLVGKGSLAEADKITLEVAKLIKDDFLQQNGYSAYDRFCPFYKTVGMIQNMIAFYDMARHAVEATAQAENKITWAIIRENLGDILYKLSSMKFK
;
A
#
# COMPACT_ATOMS: atom_id res chain seq x y z
N VAL A 1 5.31 -5.10 -22.01
CA VAL A 1 4.86 -5.26 -20.60
C VAL A 1 4.96 -6.72 -20.25
N PHE A 2 5.21 -7.06 -18.99
CA PHE A 2 5.15 -8.42 -18.47
C PHE A 2 4.36 -8.43 -17.17
N TRP A 3 3.34 -9.30 -17.10
CA TRP A 3 2.52 -9.53 -15.91
C TRP A 3 2.72 -10.98 -15.46
N GLY A 4 3.62 -11.18 -14.51
CA GLY A 4 3.87 -12.49 -13.92
C GLY A 4 2.74 -12.86 -12.97
N LEU A 5 2.19 -14.06 -13.08
CA LEU A 5 1.18 -14.56 -12.15
C LEU A 5 1.82 -15.42 -11.07
N ASP A 6 1.39 -15.25 -9.82
CA ASP A 6 1.90 -15.98 -8.66
C ASP A 6 0.93 -17.06 -8.19
N LYS A 7 1.41 -18.30 -8.11
CA LYS A 7 0.65 -19.42 -7.58
C LYS A 7 0.31 -19.25 -6.09
N LYS A 8 1.22 -18.68 -5.28
CA LYS A 8 0.99 -18.47 -3.84
C LYS A 8 -0.12 -17.44 -3.59
N LEU A 9 -0.23 -16.41 -4.43
CA LEU A 9 -1.34 -15.45 -4.36
C LEU A 9 -2.67 -16.12 -4.70
N ALA A 10 -2.72 -16.89 -5.80
CA ALA A 10 -3.91 -17.62 -6.20
C ALA A 10 -4.38 -18.63 -5.14
N GLN A 11 -3.46 -19.37 -4.51
CA GLN A 11 -3.76 -20.31 -3.43
C GLN A 11 -4.38 -19.64 -2.20
N ARG A 12 -4.03 -18.38 -1.94
CA ARG A 12 -4.62 -17.55 -0.87
C ARG A 12 -5.85 -16.76 -1.30
N LYS A 13 -6.38 -17.02 -2.52
CA LYS A 13 -7.51 -16.30 -3.12
C LYS A 13 -7.27 -14.78 -3.28
N HIS A 14 -6.01 -14.36 -3.39
CA HIS A 14 -5.66 -13.00 -3.75
C HIS A 14 -5.76 -12.86 -5.28
N PHE A 15 -6.79 -12.16 -5.74
CA PHE A 15 -7.07 -11.93 -7.17
C PHE A 15 -7.17 -10.43 -7.48
N PRO A 16 -6.66 -9.99 -8.65
CA PRO A 16 -5.86 -10.77 -9.60
C PRO A 16 -4.49 -11.16 -9.03
N SER A 17 -4.04 -12.39 -9.31
CA SER A 17 -2.82 -12.97 -8.71
C SER A 17 -1.53 -12.50 -9.37
N VAL A 18 -1.43 -11.21 -9.70
CA VAL A 18 -0.25 -10.61 -10.33
C VAL A 18 0.85 -10.46 -9.28
N ASN A 19 2.03 -11.01 -9.55
CA ASN A 19 3.21 -10.79 -8.73
C ASN A 19 3.77 -9.39 -9.02
N TRP A 20 3.64 -8.49 -8.05
CA TRP A 20 4.07 -7.10 -8.18
C TRP A 20 5.60 -6.90 -8.12
N LEU A 21 6.36 -7.89 -7.63
CA LEU A 21 7.83 -7.80 -7.50
C LEU A 21 8.55 -8.16 -8.81
N ILE A 22 8.06 -9.16 -9.55
CA ILE A 22 8.69 -9.59 -10.82
C ILE A 22 8.07 -8.95 -12.06
N SER A 23 6.86 -8.39 -11.95
CA SER A 23 6.17 -7.78 -13.08
C SER A 23 6.77 -6.43 -13.45
N TYR A 24 6.79 -6.09 -14.75
CA TYR A 24 7.38 -4.84 -15.21
C TYR A 24 6.71 -4.28 -16.46
N SER A 25 6.90 -2.98 -16.67
CA SER A 25 6.52 -2.28 -17.90
C SER A 25 7.66 -1.39 -18.36
N LYS A 26 7.97 -1.46 -19.66
CA LYS A 26 8.96 -0.58 -20.31
C LYS A 26 8.34 0.73 -20.80
N TYR A 27 7.01 0.89 -20.68
CA TYR A 27 6.29 2.08 -21.17
C TYR A 27 6.21 3.22 -20.14
N MET A 28 6.85 3.10 -18.98
CA MET A 28 6.75 4.12 -17.92
C MET A 28 7.13 5.51 -18.44
N ARG A 29 8.31 5.64 -19.06
CA ARG A 29 8.79 6.91 -19.64
C ARG A 29 7.90 7.45 -20.77
N ALA A 30 7.31 6.55 -21.56
CA ALA A 30 6.44 6.93 -22.67
C ALA A 30 5.08 7.47 -22.20
N LEU A 31 4.70 7.20 -20.94
CA LEU A 31 3.43 7.64 -20.37
C LEU A 31 3.57 8.85 -19.45
N ASP A 32 4.79 9.30 -19.14
CA ASP A 32 5.03 10.37 -18.17
C ASP A 32 4.33 11.67 -18.59
N GLU A 33 4.42 12.09 -19.87
CA GLU A 33 3.74 13.31 -20.37
C GLU A 33 2.21 13.26 -20.18
N PHE A 34 1.60 12.08 -20.41
CA PHE A 34 0.17 11.90 -20.20
C PHE A 34 -0.19 12.04 -18.71
N TYR A 35 0.61 11.46 -17.81
CA TYR A 35 0.35 11.54 -16.38
C TYR A 35 0.61 12.94 -15.83
N GLU A 36 1.69 13.62 -16.23
CA GLU A 36 1.96 14.99 -15.81
C GLU A 36 0.80 15.93 -16.15
N ARG A 37 0.17 15.76 -17.33
CA ARG A 37 -0.95 16.59 -17.75
C ARG A 37 -2.27 16.29 -17.04
N ASN A 38 -2.56 15.02 -16.76
CA ASN A 38 -3.90 14.61 -16.30
C ASN A 38 -3.95 14.14 -14.84
N PHE A 39 -2.84 13.62 -14.32
CA PHE A 39 -2.71 12.99 -12.99
C PHE A 39 -1.29 13.23 -12.42
N PRO A 40 -0.90 14.49 -12.16
CA PRO A 40 0.48 14.87 -11.85
C PRO A 40 1.04 14.16 -10.61
N ASP A 41 0.18 13.86 -9.63
CA ASP A 41 0.59 13.21 -8.38
C ASP A 41 0.81 11.69 -8.53
N LEU A 42 0.39 11.07 -9.65
CA LEU A 42 0.42 9.62 -9.77
C LEU A 42 1.84 9.04 -9.80
N VAL A 43 2.76 9.70 -10.51
CA VAL A 43 4.13 9.20 -10.66
C VAL A 43 4.83 9.02 -9.31
N PRO A 44 4.87 10.04 -8.42
CA PRO A 44 5.46 9.86 -7.09
C PRO A 44 4.70 8.85 -6.23
N LEU A 45 3.36 8.84 -6.27
CA LEU A 45 2.54 7.86 -5.55
C LEU A 45 2.88 6.42 -5.94
N ARG A 46 2.96 6.15 -7.25
CA ARG A 46 3.32 4.84 -7.80
C ARG A 46 4.72 4.40 -7.35
N THR A 47 5.68 5.33 -7.33
CA THR A 47 7.04 5.04 -6.87
C THR A 47 7.02 4.67 -5.39
N LYS A 48 6.36 5.45 -4.55
CA LYS A 48 6.24 5.19 -3.11
C LYS A 48 5.58 3.84 -2.81
N VAL A 49 4.55 3.47 -3.56
CA VAL A 49 3.86 2.17 -3.40
C VAL A 49 4.79 1.01 -3.71
N LYS A 50 5.61 1.12 -4.76
CA LYS A 50 6.60 0.09 -5.08
C LYS A 50 7.66 -0.04 -4.00
N GLU A 51 8.13 1.09 -3.46
CA GLU A 51 9.07 1.10 -2.33
C GLU A 51 8.47 0.41 -1.11
N ILE A 52 7.25 0.76 -0.70
CA ILE A 52 6.55 0.15 0.44
C ILE A 52 6.38 -1.38 0.26
N LEU A 53 6.00 -1.82 -0.93
CA LEU A 53 5.82 -3.25 -1.20
C LEU A 53 7.15 -4.03 -1.21
N GLN A 54 8.24 -3.39 -1.63
CA GLN A 54 9.57 -3.99 -1.57
C GLN A 54 10.08 -4.04 -0.13
N GLU A 55 9.99 -2.93 0.61
CA GLU A 55 10.36 -2.86 2.02
C GLU A 55 9.57 -3.88 2.85
N GLU A 56 8.29 -4.10 2.55
CA GLU A 56 7.51 -5.12 3.25
C GLU A 56 8.00 -6.55 3.00
N GLU A 57 8.44 -6.89 1.78
CA GLU A 57 9.00 -8.22 1.49
C GLU A 57 10.29 -8.44 2.29
N ASP A 58 11.18 -7.44 2.32
CA ASP A 58 12.44 -7.48 3.06
C ASP A 58 12.18 -7.60 4.58
N LEU A 59 11.20 -6.84 5.10
CA LEU A 59 10.80 -6.90 6.51
C LEU A 59 10.09 -8.21 6.86
N ALA A 60 9.32 -8.79 5.94
CA ALA A 60 8.59 -10.04 6.18
C ALA A 60 9.53 -11.21 6.45
N GLU A 61 10.69 -11.26 5.78
CA GLU A 61 11.74 -12.24 6.05
C GLU A 61 12.30 -12.08 7.47
N ILE A 62 12.60 -10.84 7.88
CA ILE A 62 13.09 -10.53 9.23
C ILE A 62 12.04 -10.93 10.29
N VAL A 63 10.77 -10.58 10.07
CA VAL A 63 9.67 -10.90 11.00
C VAL A 63 9.53 -12.40 11.23
N GLN A 64 9.75 -13.23 10.21
CA GLN A 64 9.70 -14.68 10.35
C GLN A 64 10.82 -15.24 11.24
N LEU A 65 11.96 -14.54 11.31
CA LEU A 65 13.12 -14.95 12.10
C LEU A 65 13.08 -14.43 13.54
N VAL A 66 12.74 -13.16 13.75
CA VAL A 66 12.88 -12.48 15.05
C VAL A 66 11.55 -12.04 15.70
N GLY A 67 10.44 -12.13 14.95
CA GLY A 67 9.12 -11.70 15.38
C GLY A 67 8.85 -10.19 15.22
N LYS A 68 7.57 -9.85 15.00
CA LYS A 68 7.11 -8.47 14.74
C LYS A 68 7.32 -7.49 15.91
N GLY A 69 7.41 -7.99 17.14
CA GLY A 69 7.57 -7.15 18.34
C GLY A 69 8.88 -6.37 18.37
N SER A 70 9.92 -6.91 17.75
CA SER A 70 11.30 -6.40 17.76
C SER A 70 11.56 -5.29 16.74
N LEU A 71 10.60 -5.00 15.86
CA LEU A 71 10.74 -4.00 14.81
C LEU A 71 10.61 -2.56 15.31
N ALA A 72 11.19 -1.61 14.58
CA ALA A 72 10.94 -0.19 14.80
C ALA A 72 9.48 0.17 14.50
N GLU A 73 8.99 1.27 15.08
CA GLU A 73 7.59 1.70 14.85
C GLU A 73 7.32 2.07 13.39
N ALA A 74 8.30 2.64 12.68
CA ALA A 74 8.21 2.93 11.25
C ALA A 74 8.05 1.64 10.42
N ASP A 75 8.83 0.59 10.71
CA ASP A 75 8.74 -0.70 10.02
C ASP A 75 7.38 -1.37 10.25
N LYS A 76 6.83 -1.28 11.47
CA LYS A 76 5.48 -1.75 11.77
C LYS A 76 4.44 -1.03 10.93
N ILE A 77 4.59 0.28 10.73
CA ILE A 77 3.71 1.06 9.84
C ILE A 77 3.86 0.60 8.39
N THR A 78 5.09 0.40 7.89
CA THR A 78 5.33 -0.13 6.54
C THR A 78 4.61 -1.46 6.32
N LEU A 79 4.72 -2.41 7.25
CA LEU A 79 4.01 -3.70 7.15
C LEU A 79 2.48 -3.54 7.10
N GLU A 80 1.92 -2.63 7.89
CA GLU A 80 0.46 -2.44 7.99
C GLU A 80 -0.12 -1.70 6.78
N VAL A 81 0.59 -0.68 6.29
CA VAL A 81 0.19 0.03 5.06
C VAL A 81 0.39 -0.87 3.83
N ALA A 82 1.47 -1.65 3.77
CA ALA A 82 1.64 -2.63 2.70
C ALA A 82 0.50 -3.66 2.69
N LYS A 83 0.03 -4.10 3.87
CA LYS A 83 -1.15 -4.95 3.98
C LYS A 83 -2.41 -4.25 3.46
N LEU A 84 -2.65 -2.99 3.86
CA LEU A 84 -3.76 -2.17 3.35
C LEU A 84 -3.73 -2.07 1.80
N ILE A 85 -2.55 -1.82 1.21
CA ILE A 85 -2.37 -1.79 -0.24
C ILE A 85 -2.68 -3.15 -0.86
N LYS A 86 -2.18 -4.25 -0.29
CA LYS A 86 -2.40 -5.60 -0.81
C LYS A 86 -3.87 -6.01 -0.79
N ASP A 87 -4.59 -5.72 0.29
CA ASP A 87 -5.95 -6.20 0.53
C ASP A 87 -7.01 -5.27 -0.10
N ASP A 88 -6.78 -3.96 -0.11
CA ASP A 88 -7.80 -2.99 -0.51
C ASP A 88 -7.52 -2.28 -1.84
N PHE A 89 -6.26 -2.24 -2.30
CA PHE A 89 -5.90 -1.63 -3.58
C PHE A 89 -5.57 -2.67 -4.67
N LEU A 90 -4.73 -3.67 -4.35
CA LEU A 90 -4.29 -4.67 -5.34
C LEU A 90 -5.31 -5.80 -5.55
N GLN A 91 -6.12 -6.14 -4.54
CA GLN A 91 -7.20 -7.11 -4.72
C GLN A 91 -8.43 -6.47 -5.35
N GLN A 92 -8.97 -7.14 -6.36
CA GLN A 92 -10.23 -6.77 -7.01
C GLN A 92 -11.09 -7.99 -7.27
N ASN A 93 -12.37 -7.89 -6.91
CA ASN A 93 -13.36 -8.91 -7.22
C ASN A 93 -14.04 -8.60 -8.56
N GLY A 94 -13.56 -9.24 -9.62
CA GLY A 94 -14.07 -9.09 -10.99
C GLY A 94 -15.55 -9.47 -11.18
N TYR A 95 -16.15 -10.21 -10.24
CA TYR A 95 -17.57 -10.59 -10.29
C TYR A 95 -18.49 -9.58 -9.58
N SER A 96 -17.94 -8.67 -8.80
CA SER A 96 -18.75 -7.69 -8.06
C SER A 96 -19.21 -6.54 -8.95
N ALA A 97 -20.33 -5.91 -8.61
CA ALA A 97 -20.84 -4.76 -9.36
C ALA A 97 -19.94 -3.53 -9.26
N TYR A 98 -19.17 -3.39 -8.17
CA TYR A 98 -18.36 -2.21 -7.85
C TYR A 98 -16.85 -2.36 -8.14
N ASP A 99 -16.31 -3.59 -8.16
CA ASP A 99 -14.88 -3.84 -8.47
C ASP A 99 -14.64 -4.53 -9.83
N ARG A 100 -15.68 -4.86 -10.61
CA ARG A 100 -15.48 -5.39 -11.98
C ARG A 100 -14.76 -4.41 -12.92
N PHE A 101 -14.83 -3.12 -12.62
CA PHE A 101 -14.17 -2.05 -13.35
C PHE A 101 -13.86 -0.90 -12.39
N CYS A 102 -12.61 -0.45 -12.37
CA CYS A 102 -12.18 0.68 -11.57
C CYS A 102 -11.76 1.84 -12.50
N PRO A 103 -12.49 2.97 -12.53
CA PRO A 103 -12.09 4.12 -13.32
C PRO A 103 -10.81 4.74 -12.75
N PHE A 104 -10.01 5.33 -13.62
CA PHE A 104 -8.65 5.75 -13.25
C PHE A 104 -8.59 6.78 -12.11
N TYR A 105 -9.52 7.73 -12.06
CA TYR A 105 -9.60 8.70 -10.96
C TYR A 105 -9.82 8.03 -9.60
N LYS A 106 -10.55 6.90 -9.54
CA LYS A 106 -10.75 6.11 -8.32
C LYS A 106 -9.44 5.45 -7.90
N THR A 107 -8.71 4.87 -8.85
CA THR A 107 -7.36 4.33 -8.61
C THR A 107 -6.41 5.38 -8.02
N VAL A 108 -6.35 6.57 -8.63
CA VAL A 108 -5.48 7.65 -8.14
C VAL A 108 -5.94 8.16 -6.77
N GLY A 109 -7.23 8.37 -6.55
CA GLY A 109 -7.74 8.85 -5.26
C GLY A 109 -7.51 7.86 -4.11
N MET A 110 -7.71 6.56 -4.35
CA MET A 110 -7.46 5.53 -3.34
C MET A 110 -5.99 5.50 -2.92
N ILE A 111 -5.07 5.47 -3.89
CA ILE A 111 -3.63 5.37 -3.61
C ILE A 111 -3.11 6.65 -2.94
N GLN A 112 -3.62 7.81 -3.34
CA GLN A 112 -3.31 9.09 -2.71
C GLN A 112 -3.64 9.09 -1.22
N ASN A 113 -4.84 8.62 -0.84
CA ASN A 113 -5.25 8.56 0.56
C ASN A 113 -4.43 7.56 1.38
N MET A 114 -4.13 6.38 0.81
CA MET A 114 -3.30 5.38 1.48
C MET A 114 -1.87 5.87 1.73
N ILE A 115 -1.28 6.55 0.74
CA ILE A 115 0.09 7.10 0.88
C ILE A 115 0.12 8.32 1.78
N ALA A 116 -0.87 9.20 1.73
CA ALA A 116 -0.97 10.30 2.70
C ALA A 116 -1.04 9.79 4.15
N PHE A 117 -1.82 8.72 4.39
CA PHE A 117 -1.84 8.08 5.71
C PHE A 117 -0.47 7.53 6.11
N TYR A 118 0.22 6.84 5.20
CA TYR A 118 1.56 6.31 5.44
C TYR A 118 2.56 7.40 5.83
N ASP A 119 2.64 8.48 5.06
CA ASP A 119 3.58 9.58 5.29
C ASP A 119 3.29 10.27 6.62
N MET A 120 2.01 10.55 6.93
CA MET A 120 1.62 11.16 8.21
C MET A 120 1.90 10.24 9.40
N ALA A 121 1.62 8.95 9.28
CA ALA A 121 1.87 7.98 10.35
C ALA A 121 3.36 7.83 10.64
N ARG A 122 4.20 7.72 9.59
CA ARG A 122 5.66 7.68 9.72
C ARG A 122 6.19 8.95 10.35
N HIS A 123 5.75 10.11 9.86
CA HIS A 123 6.18 11.39 10.42
C HIS A 123 5.83 11.51 11.91
N ALA A 124 4.63 11.09 12.32
CA ALA A 124 4.22 11.14 13.72
C ALA A 124 5.09 10.29 14.65
N VAL A 125 5.45 9.06 14.24
CA VAL A 125 6.30 8.19 15.06
C VAL A 125 7.77 8.61 15.06
N GLU A 126 8.27 9.15 13.93
CA GLU A 126 9.64 9.63 13.81
C GLU A 126 9.84 10.94 14.59
N ALA A 127 8.90 11.89 14.50
CA ALA A 127 8.95 13.17 15.20
C ALA A 127 8.87 13.03 16.73
N THR A 128 8.19 11.99 17.22
CA THR A 128 8.02 11.73 18.66
C THR A 128 8.95 10.65 19.20
N ALA A 129 9.92 10.17 18.41
CA ALA A 129 10.78 9.05 18.77
C ALA A 129 11.62 9.29 20.04
N GLN A 130 11.97 10.55 20.33
CA GLN A 130 12.75 10.96 21.51
C GLN A 130 11.91 11.69 22.57
N ALA A 131 10.59 11.81 22.37
CA ALA A 131 9.70 12.46 23.31
C ALA A 131 9.28 11.49 24.42
N GLU A 132 8.97 12.00 25.62
CA GLU A 132 8.44 11.19 26.73
C GLU A 132 7.11 10.50 26.33
N ASN A 133 6.26 11.22 25.58
CA ASN A 133 5.00 10.70 25.05
C ASN A 133 5.17 10.24 23.59
N LYS A 134 5.98 9.19 23.39
CA LYS A 134 6.20 8.58 22.09
C LYS A 134 4.89 8.07 21.47
N ILE A 135 4.63 8.46 20.23
CA ILE A 135 3.55 7.86 19.43
C ILE A 135 4.04 6.51 18.90
N THR A 136 3.22 5.48 19.09
CA THR A 136 3.46 4.12 18.58
C THR A 136 2.36 3.74 17.61
N TRP A 137 2.60 2.72 16.78
CA TRP A 137 1.59 2.16 15.90
C TRP A 137 0.34 1.71 16.68
N ALA A 138 0.51 1.17 17.89
CA ALA A 138 -0.61 0.74 18.72
C ALA A 138 -1.57 1.89 19.03
N ILE A 139 -1.03 3.06 19.39
CA ILE A 139 -1.80 4.28 19.66
C ILE A 139 -2.51 4.76 18.40
N ILE A 140 -1.80 4.80 17.25
CA ILE A 140 -2.37 5.20 15.96
C ILE A 140 -3.55 4.30 15.61
N ARG A 141 -3.37 2.98 15.69
CA ARG A 141 -4.40 1.99 15.34
C ARG A 141 -5.64 2.09 16.23
N GLU A 142 -5.45 2.32 17.53
CA GLU A 142 -6.55 2.46 18.48
C GLU A 142 -7.35 3.74 18.22
N ASN A 143 -6.67 4.88 18.01
CA ASN A 143 -7.33 6.17 17.87
C ASN A 143 -7.89 6.41 16.46
N LEU A 144 -7.30 5.81 15.43
CA LEU A 144 -7.67 6.02 14.03
C LEU A 144 -8.39 4.81 13.40
N GLY A 145 -8.97 3.93 14.22
CA GLY A 145 -9.70 2.74 13.75
C GLY A 145 -10.78 3.06 12.71
N ASP A 146 -11.55 4.13 12.92
CA ASP A 146 -12.58 4.60 11.98
C ASP A 146 -11.99 5.08 10.65
N ILE A 147 -10.80 5.71 10.68
CA ILE A 147 -10.12 6.18 9.47
C ILE A 147 -9.57 4.99 8.70
N LEU A 148 -8.95 4.02 9.38
CA LEU A 148 -8.48 2.77 8.77
C LEU A 148 -9.64 2.02 8.09
N TYR A 149 -10.79 1.94 8.76
CA TYR A 149 -11.99 1.34 8.17
C TYR A 149 -12.45 2.08 6.91
N LYS A 150 -12.45 3.42 6.93
CA LYS A 150 -12.80 4.24 5.75
C LYS A 150 -11.81 4.04 4.60
N LEU A 151 -10.51 3.93 4.89
CA LEU A 151 -9.49 3.64 3.89
C LEU A 151 -9.73 2.28 3.22
N SER A 152 -9.96 1.23 4.01
CA SER A 152 -10.30 -0.10 3.47
C SER A 152 -11.60 -0.11 2.67
N SER A 153 -12.57 0.71 3.06
CA SER A 153 -13.89 0.76 2.43
C SER A 153 -13.93 1.56 1.11
N MET A 154 -12.84 2.22 0.71
CA MET A 154 -12.83 3.06 -0.50
C MET A 154 -13.15 2.28 -1.77
N LYS A 155 -12.80 0.99 -1.82
CA LYS A 155 -13.04 0.14 -3.00
C LYS A 155 -14.53 -0.09 -3.30
N PHE A 156 -15.41 0.03 -2.30
CA PHE A 156 -16.85 -0.23 -2.47
C PHE A 156 -17.62 0.93 -3.13
N LYS A 157 -16.93 1.96 -3.62
CA LYS A 157 -17.53 3.15 -4.26
C LYS A 157 -17.49 3.10 -5.77
#